data_AF-A0AAV4FA45-F1
#
_entry.id   AF-A0AAV4FA45-F1
#
_cell.length_a   1.000
_cell.length_b   1.000
_cell.length_c   1.000
_cell.angle_alpha   90.00
_cell.angle_beta   90.00
_cell.angle_gamma   90.00
#
_symmetry.space_group_name_H-M   'P 1'
#
loop_
_entity.id
_entity.type
_entity.pdbx_description
1 polymer ?
#
loop_
_entity_poly.entity_id
_entity_poly.type
_entity_poly.pdbx_seq_one_letter_code
_entity_poly.pdbx_strand_id
1 'polypeptide(L)'
;MFFHEVVDYNTGAVHDKEYFSEGWVTEFRYGTKVRDGADDFGNLRSVYDQGWGMSPPDQAFIFVDNQDNQRGGGQVLSFKDGDRYKRASAFTLAYNYGFTRVMSSYNFNNRDDGPPHNSDFSTKKVTINPDGSCGNGWVCEHRWRPIGNMARFRTAVANVTQVSNWNTDNDVLSFNRGNRGFFAMGKTGFSVTRQTGMAPGQYCDLISDCKVKVNVDGSGNAQISPADQNDPFVAIIVRGLAKYHINVAYQYISVALPQQWRLSITVKARAASSINRPY
;
A
#
# COMPACT_ATOMS: atom_id res chain seq x y z
N MET A 1 -1.33 -15.01 -15.18
CA MET A 1 -1.93 -13.69 -14.95
C MET A 1 -0.84 -12.66 -15.13
N PHE A 2 -0.97 -11.87 -16.18
CA PHE A 2 -0.04 -10.84 -16.60
C PHE A 2 -0.73 -9.48 -16.42
N PHE A 3 0.04 -8.41 -16.51
CA PHE A 3 -0.52 -7.06 -16.58
C PHE A 3 0.16 -6.29 -17.70
N HIS A 4 -0.56 -5.34 -18.27
CA HIS A 4 -0.10 -4.44 -19.32
C HIS A 4 0.17 -3.06 -18.73
N GLU A 5 1.34 -2.51 -19.04
CA GLU A 5 1.60 -1.09 -18.81
C GLU A 5 0.95 -0.29 -19.94
N VAL A 6 -0.21 0.29 -19.63
CA VAL A 6 -0.94 1.20 -20.51
C VAL A 6 -1.03 2.53 -19.79
N VAL A 7 -0.32 3.54 -20.29
CA VAL A 7 -0.35 4.90 -19.74
C VAL A 7 -1.59 5.60 -20.30
N ASP A 8 -2.69 5.50 -19.56
CA ASP A 8 -3.96 6.16 -19.91
C ASP A 8 -4.40 7.12 -18.80
N TYR A 9 -4.52 8.40 -19.16
CA TYR A 9 -5.08 9.47 -18.33
C TYR A 9 -6.47 9.92 -18.82
N ASN A 10 -7.11 9.11 -19.67
CA ASN A 10 -8.39 9.36 -20.34
C ASN A 10 -8.37 10.60 -21.27
N THR A 11 -7.23 10.88 -21.90
CA THR A 11 -7.03 12.03 -22.80
C THR A 11 -6.56 11.65 -24.20
N GLY A 12 -6.13 10.39 -24.39
CA GLY A 12 -5.61 9.88 -25.65
C GLY A 12 -6.65 9.07 -26.44
N ALA A 13 -6.26 8.62 -27.63
CA ALA A 13 -7.07 7.75 -28.49
C ALA A 13 -6.99 6.26 -28.13
N VAL A 14 -5.96 5.87 -27.35
CA VAL A 14 -5.78 4.51 -26.84
C VAL A 14 -6.23 4.47 -25.39
N HIS A 15 -7.05 3.49 -25.06
CA HIS A 15 -7.63 3.31 -23.73
C HIS A 15 -7.23 1.99 -23.10
N ASP A 16 -7.08 2.00 -21.78
CA ASP A 16 -6.76 0.83 -20.97
C ASP A 16 -7.76 -0.34 -21.15
N LYS A 17 -9.05 -0.03 -21.32
CA LYS A 17 -10.13 -1.01 -21.54
C LYS A 17 -9.96 -1.90 -22.78
N GLU A 18 -9.17 -1.46 -23.75
CA GLU A 18 -8.87 -2.25 -24.96
C GLU A 18 -8.03 -3.50 -24.63
N TYR A 19 -7.42 -3.56 -23.44
CA TYR A 19 -6.50 -4.62 -23.02
C TYR A 19 -7.05 -5.53 -21.92
N PHE A 20 -8.31 -5.34 -21.49
CA PHE A 20 -8.91 -6.14 -20.40
C PHE A 20 -9.02 -7.66 -20.71
N SER A 21 -9.04 -8.05 -21.99
CA SER A 21 -9.04 -9.48 -22.36
C SER A 21 -7.70 -10.18 -22.09
N GLU A 22 -6.61 -9.41 -22.03
CA GLU A 22 -5.24 -9.94 -21.97
C GLU A 22 -4.69 -10.01 -20.53
N GLY A 23 -5.20 -9.16 -19.64
CA GLY A 23 -4.83 -9.15 -18.23
C GLY A 23 -5.18 -7.86 -17.53
N TRP A 24 -4.58 -7.66 -16.37
CA TRP A 24 -4.71 -6.39 -15.66
C TRP A 24 -4.03 -5.25 -16.43
N VAL A 25 -4.43 -4.02 -16.16
CA VAL A 25 -3.82 -2.82 -16.75
C VAL A 25 -3.37 -1.87 -15.67
N THR A 26 -2.26 -1.17 -15.90
CA THR A 26 -1.77 -0.15 -14.97
C THR A 26 -2.73 1.03 -14.88
N GLU A 27 -3.25 1.30 -13.68
CA GLU A 27 -4.17 2.41 -13.45
C GLU A 27 -3.41 3.66 -13.00
N PHE A 28 -2.88 4.41 -13.98
CA PHE A 28 -2.06 5.60 -13.73
C PHE A 28 -2.81 6.76 -13.07
N ARG A 29 -4.15 6.82 -13.19
CA ARG A 29 -4.96 7.87 -12.55
C ARG A 29 -5.02 7.68 -11.03
N TYR A 30 -4.83 6.45 -10.54
CA TYR A 30 -4.83 6.16 -9.11
C TYR A 30 -3.76 6.95 -8.34
N GLY A 31 -2.54 7.06 -8.89
CA GLY A 31 -1.43 7.79 -8.25
C GLY A 31 -1.78 9.27 -8.00
N THR A 32 -2.47 9.90 -8.94
CA THR A 32 -2.97 11.28 -8.79
C THR A 32 -4.05 11.37 -7.70
N LYS A 33 -5.05 10.48 -7.75
CA LYS A 33 -6.17 10.47 -6.79
C LYS A 33 -5.70 10.24 -5.35
N VAL A 34 -4.74 9.33 -5.15
CA VAL A 34 -4.21 9.04 -3.81
C VAL A 34 -3.25 10.12 -3.31
N ARG A 35 -2.54 10.84 -4.21
CA ARG A 35 -1.79 12.05 -3.85
C ARG A 35 -2.72 13.11 -3.28
N ASP A 36 -3.78 13.46 -4.01
CA ASP A 36 -4.75 14.48 -3.58
C ASP A 36 -5.44 14.05 -2.27
N GLY A 37 -5.72 12.75 -2.14
CA GLY A 37 -6.23 12.15 -0.92
C GLY A 37 -5.27 12.17 0.27
N ALA A 38 -3.95 12.16 0.05
CA ALA A 38 -2.96 12.23 1.14
C ALA A 38 -2.84 13.64 1.75
N ASP A 39 -3.29 14.66 1.02
CA ASP A 39 -3.40 16.06 1.45
C ASP A 39 -4.77 16.34 2.07
N ASP A 40 -5.84 15.82 1.46
CA ASP A 40 -7.21 15.92 1.94
C ASP A 40 -7.89 14.54 1.99
N PHE A 41 -8.04 14.00 3.20
CA PHE A 41 -8.63 12.70 3.43
C PHE A 41 -10.08 12.59 2.96
N GLY A 42 -10.79 13.71 2.77
CA GLY A 42 -12.15 13.72 2.20
C GLY A 42 -12.21 13.11 0.80
N ASN A 43 -11.13 13.22 0.02
CA ASN A 43 -11.04 12.69 -1.33
C ASN A 43 -10.80 11.18 -1.40
N LEU A 44 -10.41 10.54 -0.28
CA LEU A 44 -10.05 9.13 -0.27
C LEU A 44 -11.25 8.18 -0.39
N ARG A 45 -12.46 8.63 -0.02
CA ARG A 45 -13.66 7.78 -0.13
C ARG A 45 -14.03 7.52 -1.59
N SER A 46 -13.74 8.49 -2.45
CA SER A 46 -13.96 8.48 -3.90
C SER A 46 -12.64 8.34 -4.68
N VAL A 47 -11.63 7.69 -4.07
CA VAL A 47 -10.33 7.45 -4.72
C VAL A 47 -10.49 6.62 -6.00
N TYR A 48 -11.41 5.64 -5.97
CA TYR A 48 -11.89 4.97 -7.17
C TYR A 48 -13.08 5.75 -7.73
N ASP A 49 -12.98 6.14 -8.98
CA ASP A 49 -13.95 7.00 -9.64
C ASP A 49 -14.11 6.60 -11.11
N GLN A 50 -15.23 5.97 -11.44
CA GLN A 50 -15.55 5.61 -12.82
C GLN A 50 -15.74 6.83 -13.71
N GLY A 51 -16.10 7.99 -13.16
CA GLY A 51 -16.20 9.25 -13.89
C GLY A 51 -14.85 9.74 -14.42
N TRP A 52 -13.74 9.28 -13.83
CA TRP A 52 -12.38 9.51 -14.33
C TRP A 52 -11.95 8.47 -15.40
N GLY A 53 -12.85 7.57 -15.79
CA GLY A 53 -12.56 6.47 -16.71
C GLY A 53 -11.71 5.37 -16.07
N MET A 54 -11.64 5.31 -14.73
CA MET A 54 -10.80 4.34 -14.04
C MET A 54 -11.27 2.90 -14.29
N SER A 55 -10.29 2.01 -14.45
CA SER A 55 -10.49 0.58 -14.66
C SER A 55 -11.33 -0.06 -13.54
N PRO A 56 -12.17 -1.06 -13.85
CA PRO A 56 -12.85 -1.86 -12.84
C PRO A 56 -11.87 -2.49 -11.82
N PRO A 57 -12.28 -2.71 -10.55
CA PRO A 57 -11.37 -3.18 -9.51
C PRO A 57 -10.66 -4.50 -9.81
N ASP A 58 -11.27 -5.39 -10.59
CA ASP A 58 -10.72 -6.69 -11.01
C ASP A 58 -9.80 -6.61 -12.23
N GLN A 59 -9.71 -5.43 -12.88
CA GLN A 59 -8.84 -5.13 -14.01
C GLN A 59 -7.66 -4.21 -13.63
N ALA A 60 -7.80 -3.42 -12.56
CA ALA A 60 -6.84 -2.39 -12.21
C ALA A 60 -5.58 -2.93 -11.48
N PHE A 61 -4.41 -2.64 -12.03
CA PHE A 61 -3.10 -2.77 -11.37
C PHE A 61 -2.64 -1.40 -10.86
N ILE A 62 -2.71 -1.19 -9.55
CA ILE A 62 -2.56 0.13 -8.93
C ILE A 62 -1.23 0.27 -8.18
N PHE A 63 -0.77 1.52 -8.09
CA PHE A 63 0.44 1.91 -7.38
C PHE A 63 0.39 3.41 -7.06
N VAL A 64 1.03 3.82 -5.97
CA VAL A 64 1.21 5.25 -5.65
C VAL A 64 2.12 5.89 -6.70
N ASP A 65 3.22 5.21 -7.01
CA ASP A 65 4.22 5.58 -8.00
C ASP A 65 4.79 4.36 -8.75
N ASN A 66 5.47 4.63 -9.85
CA ASN A 66 6.30 3.68 -10.57
C ASN A 66 7.68 4.28 -10.83
N GLN A 67 8.56 3.48 -11.42
CA GLN A 67 9.92 3.89 -11.73
C GLN A 67 9.99 5.13 -12.64
N ASP A 68 8.99 5.37 -13.48
CA ASP A 68 9.01 6.48 -14.44
C ASP A 68 8.45 7.77 -13.82
N ASN A 69 7.26 7.72 -13.22
CA ASN A 69 6.56 8.90 -12.72
C ASN A 69 7.12 9.45 -11.40
N GLN A 70 7.85 8.65 -10.60
CA GLN A 70 8.59 9.15 -9.43
C GLN A 70 9.75 10.10 -9.81
N ARG A 71 10.11 10.15 -11.09
CA ARG A 71 11.11 11.06 -11.68
C ARG A 71 10.49 12.19 -12.50
N GLY A 72 9.15 12.20 -12.65
CA GLY A 72 8.42 13.01 -13.62
C GLY A 72 7.93 14.39 -13.15
N GLY A 73 8.23 14.82 -11.92
CA GLY A 73 7.97 16.21 -11.49
C GLY A 73 6.60 16.49 -10.87
N GLY A 74 6.07 15.58 -10.04
CA GLY A 74 5.06 15.94 -9.02
C GLY A 74 3.61 15.53 -9.29
N GLN A 75 3.32 14.82 -10.38
CA GLN A 75 1.98 14.27 -10.63
C GLN A 75 1.58 13.20 -9.59
N VAL A 76 2.56 12.48 -9.04
CA VAL A 76 2.39 11.48 -7.99
C VAL A 76 3.32 11.76 -6.81
N LEU A 77 3.04 11.14 -5.67
CA LEU A 77 3.97 11.12 -4.53
C LEU A 77 5.06 10.09 -4.77
N SER A 78 6.24 10.33 -4.21
CA SER A 78 7.36 9.38 -4.18
C SER A 78 7.94 9.29 -2.77
N PHE A 79 8.95 8.44 -2.55
CA PHE A 79 9.67 8.39 -1.28
C PHE A 79 10.24 9.75 -0.83
N LYS A 80 10.46 10.69 -1.76
CA LYS A 80 10.92 12.05 -1.47
C LYS A 80 9.88 12.89 -0.73
N ASP A 81 8.60 12.50 -0.77
CA ASP A 81 7.48 13.20 -0.10
C ASP A 81 7.24 12.73 1.35
N GLY A 82 8.10 11.85 1.88
CA GLY A 82 8.11 11.45 3.28
C GLY A 82 6.74 10.96 3.80
N ASP A 83 6.18 11.65 4.78
CA ASP A 83 4.93 11.26 5.44
C ASP A 83 3.72 11.20 4.50
N ARG A 84 3.67 12.07 3.48
CA ARG A 84 2.59 12.03 2.47
C ARG A 84 2.61 10.70 1.72
N TYR A 85 3.80 10.23 1.33
CA TYR A 85 3.97 8.94 0.65
C TYR A 85 3.64 7.75 1.55
N LYS A 86 4.02 7.80 2.83
CA LYS A 86 3.63 6.79 3.82
C LYS A 86 2.11 6.69 3.93
N ARG A 87 1.40 7.82 4.02
CA ARG A 87 -0.08 7.86 4.07
C ARG A 87 -0.72 7.28 2.83
N ALA A 88 -0.30 7.73 1.65
CA ALA A 88 -0.82 7.21 0.38
C ALA A 88 -0.60 5.69 0.25
N SER A 89 0.59 5.20 0.60
CA SER A 89 0.94 3.78 0.52
C SER A 89 0.16 2.94 1.52
N ALA A 90 0.07 3.38 2.79
CA ALA A 90 -0.69 2.68 3.82
C ALA A 90 -2.19 2.61 3.47
N PHE A 91 -2.76 3.72 2.99
CA PHE A 91 -4.13 3.75 2.50
C PHE A 91 -4.34 2.81 1.31
N THR A 92 -3.44 2.83 0.33
CA THR A 92 -3.50 1.93 -0.84
C THR A 92 -3.57 0.46 -0.42
N LEU A 93 -2.83 0.09 0.63
CA LEU A 93 -2.83 -1.26 1.20
C LEU A 93 -4.05 -1.54 2.10
N ALA A 94 -4.66 -0.52 2.69
CA ALA A 94 -5.87 -0.66 3.52
C ALA A 94 -7.16 -0.78 2.69
N TYR A 95 -7.23 -0.05 1.57
CA TYR A 95 -8.44 0.11 0.78
C TYR A 95 -8.74 -1.11 -0.12
N ASN A 96 -9.93 -1.16 -0.72
CA ASN A 96 -10.47 -2.31 -1.44
C ASN A 96 -10.47 -2.15 -2.98
N TYR A 97 -9.53 -1.39 -3.54
CA TYR A 97 -9.46 -1.17 -4.98
C TYR A 97 -8.19 -1.79 -5.58
N GLY A 98 -8.33 -2.43 -6.75
CA GLY A 98 -7.24 -2.91 -7.59
C GLY A 98 -6.31 -3.96 -6.96
N PHE A 99 -5.43 -4.49 -7.81
CA PHE A 99 -4.27 -5.25 -7.40
C PHE A 99 -3.11 -4.30 -7.08
N THR A 100 -2.58 -4.36 -5.87
CA THR A 100 -1.64 -3.36 -5.35
C THR A 100 -0.17 -3.74 -5.61
N ARG A 101 0.60 -2.80 -6.17
CA ARG A 101 2.08 -2.83 -6.18
C ARG A 101 2.64 -1.78 -5.23
N VAL A 102 3.68 -2.16 -4.49
CA VAL A 102 4.49 -1.25 -3.65
C VAL A 102 5.81 -1.02 -4.36
N MET A 103 6.20 0.24 -4.54
CA MET A 103 7.49 0.58 -5.11
C MET A 103 8.61 0.38 -4.08
N SER A 104 9.80 0.03 -4.55
CA SER A 104 11.00 -0.01 -3.73
C SER A 104 12.15 0.58 -4.53
N SER A 105 12.59 1.76 -4.13
CA SER A 105 13.46 2.62 -4.91
C SER A 105 14.90 2.58 -4.42
N TYR A 106 15.74 3.25 -5.19
CA TYR A 106 17.03 3.76 -4.77
C TYR A 106 16.99 5.29 -4.80
N ASN A 107 17.89 5.94 -4.06
CA ASN A 107 17.97 7.38 -4.03
C ASN A 107 18.59 7.91 -5.33
N PHE A 108 18.03 8.98 -5.88
CA PHE A 108 18.49 9.64 -7.10
C PHE A 108 18.27 11.14 -7.00
N ASN A 109 19.08 11.92 -7.70
CA ASN A 109 18.96 13.36 -7.80
C ASN A 109 18.33 13.77 -9.14
N ASN A 110 18.72 13.11 -10.22
CA ASN A 110 18.25 13.38 -11.57
C ASN A 110 17.37 12.25 -12.10
N ARG A 111 16.63 12.56 -13.18
CA ARG A 111 15.78 11.60 -13.89
C ARG A 111 16.57 10.39 -14.40
N ASP A 112 17.78 10.63 -14.92
CA ASP A 112 18.56 9.61 -15.62
C ASP A 112 19.58 8.90 -14.71
N ASP A 113 19.55 9.17 -13.40
CA ASP A 113 20.45 8.51 -12.46
C ASP A 113 20.13 7.00 -12.37
N GLY A 114 21.15 6.19 -12.65
CA GLY A 114 21.13 4.74 -12.46
C GLY A 114 21.15 4.33 -10.98
N PRO A 115 21.05 3.03 -10.69
CA PRO A 115 21.10 2.54 -9.32
C PRO A 115 22.47 2.81 -8.65
N PRO A 116 22.55 2.75 -7.31
CA PRO A 116 23.82 2.81 -6.60
C PRO A 116 24.78 1.75 -7.14
N HIS A 117 25.98 2.17 -7.56
CA HIS A 117 26.96 1.30 -8.19
C HIS A 117 28.36 1.48 -7.59
N ASN A 118 29.20 0.46 -7.77
CA ASN A 118 30.62 0.49 -7.46
C ASN A 118 31.39 1.15 -8.62
N SER A 119 32.69 1.40 -8.45
CA SER A 119 33.53 2.03 -9.48
C SER A 119 33.62 1.24 -10.80
N ASP A 120 33.29 -0.05 -10.77
CA ASP A 120 33.23 -0.94 -11.94
C ASP A 120 31.83 -0.98 -12.60
N PHE A 121 30.92 -0.08 -12.21
CA PHE A 121 29.52 -0.01 -12.64
C PHE A 121 28.64 -1.21 -12.24
N SER A 122 29.13 -2.13 -11.42
CA SER A 122 28.27 -3.15 -10.80
C SER A 122 27.35 -2.54 -9.76
N THR A 123 26.10 -3.02 -9.69
CA THR A 123 25.12 -2.54 -8.71
C THR A 123 25.54 -2.88 -7.28
N LYS A 124 25.53 -1.89 -6.38
CA LYS A 124 25.82 -2.06 -4.96
C LYS A 124 24.80 -2.99 -4.32
N LYS A 125 25.28 -3.87 -3.43
CA LYS A 125 24.42 -4.73 -2.61
C LYS A 125 23.52 -3.89 -1.71
N VAL A 126 22.29 -4.35 -1.53
CA VAL A 126 21.41 -3.85 -0.47
C VAL A 126 21.98 -4.33 0.88
N THR A 127 22.27 -3.41 1.79
CA THR A 127 22.63 -3.72 3.17
C THR A 127 21.46 -3.37 4.09
N ILE A 128 21.30 -4.10 5.18
CA ILE A 128 20.26 -3.83 6.19
C ILE A 128 20.93 -3.27 7.43
N ASN A 129 20.49 -2.08 7.84
CA ASN A 129 20.98 -1.39 9.03
C ASN A 129 20.32 -1.98 10.29
N PRO A 130 20.88 -1.73 11.49
CA PRO A 130 20.31 -2.26 12.75
C PRO A 130 18.87 -1.85 13.03
N ASP A 131 18.43 -0.70 12.51
CA ASP A 131 17.05 -0.19 12.63
C ASP A 131 16.08 -0.81 11.59
N GLY A 132 16.57 -1.70 10.72
CA GLY A 132 15.81 -2.36 9.66
C GLY A 132 15.72 -1.58 8.35
N SER A 133 16.26 -0.36 8.30
CA SER A 133 16.37 0.43 7.06
C SER A 133 17.44 -0.15 6.12
N CYS A 134 17.44 0.31 4.86
CA CYS A 134 18.46 -0.10 3.90
C CYS A 134 19.62 0.91 3.82
N GLY A 135 20.82 0.40 3.58
CA GLY A 135 22.01 1.20 3.28
C GLY A 135 22.36 1.22 1.79
N ASN A 136 23.55 1.73 1.47
CA ASN A 136 24.10 1.80 0.10
C ASN A 136 23.23 2.56 -0.92
N GLY A 137 22.46 3.55 -0.47
CA GLY A 137 21.61 4.37 -1.34
C GLY A 137 20.28 3.72 -1.73
N TRP A 138 19.96 2.55 -1.18
CA TRP A 138 18.65 1.91 -1.34
C TRP A 138 17.63 2.50 -0.37
N VAL A 139 16.44 2.84 -0.86
CA VAL A 139 15.39 3.49 -0.05
C VAL A 139 14.57 2.46 0.73
N CYS A 140 14.20 1.35 0.07
CA CYS A 140 13.47 0.24 0.67
C CYS A 140 12.16 0.65 1.37
N GLU A 141 11.29 1.36 0.67
CA GLU A 141 9.95 1.77 1.15
C GLU A 141 9.14 0.57 1.63
N HIS A 142 9.31 -0.60 1.01
CA HIS A 142 8.70 -1.87 1.44
C HIS A 142 9.08 -2.31 2.88
N ARG A 143 10.14 -1.74 3.47
CA ARG A 143 10.58 -1.98 4.86
C ARG A 143 10.13 -0.90 5.83
N TRP A 144 9.60 0.22 5.33
CA TRP A 144 9.07 1.25 6.20
C TRP A 144 7.88 0.66 6.95
N ARG A 145 7.90 0.77 8.29
CA ARG A 145 6.91 0.13 9.17
C ARG A 145 5.46 0.25 8.69
N PRO A 146 4.93 1.45 8.36
CA PRO A 146 3.53 1.57 7.96
C PRO A 146 3.23 1.00 6.57
N ILE A 147 4.24 0.73 5.73
CA ILE A 147 4.05 0.11 4.42
C ILE A 147 4.20 -1.42 4.55
N GLY A 148 5.31 -1.89 5.11
CA GLY A 148 5.60 -3.32 5.25
C GLY A 148 4.55 -4.05 6.09
N ASN A 149 4.12 -3.46 7.21
CA ASN A 149 3.09 -4.06 8.05
C ASN A 149 1.69 -3.98 7.41
N MET A 150 1.41 -2.98 6.57
CA MET A 150 0.15 -2.90 5.85
C MET A 150 0.03 -3.92 4.70
N ALA A 151 1.14 -4.48 4.20
CA ALA A 151 1.08 -5.64 3.31
C ALA A 151 0.45 -6.87 4.00
N ARG A 152 0.72 -7.04 5.32
CA ARG A 152 0.05 -8.07 6.14
C ARG A 152 -1.43 -7.75 6.32
N PHE A 153 -1.76 -6.48 6.54
CA PHE A 153 -3.16 -6.03 6.62
C PHE A 153 -3.93 -6.37 5.33
N ARG A 154 -3.42 -5.95 4.17
CA ARG A 154 -4.01 -6.23 2.84
C ARG A 154 -4.29 -7.72 2.65
N THR A 155 -3.34 -8.57 3.06
CA THR A 155 -3.48 -10.03 2.97
C THR A 155 -4.58 -10.56 3.89
N ALA A 156 -4.65 -10.09 5.15
CA ALA A 156 -5.66 -10.53 6.11
C ALA A 156 -7.09 -10.17 5.67
N VAL A 157 -7.26 -9.06 4.94
CA VAL A 157 -8.56 -8.55 4.48
C VAL A 157 -8.84 -8.80 2.99
N ALA A 158 -8.03 -9.63 2.32
CA ALA A 158 -8.05 -9.79 0.86
C ALA A 158 -9.44 -10.17 0.29
N ASN A 159 -10.19 -11.03 0.99
CA ASN A 159 -11.52 -11.49 0.55
C ASN A 159 -12.67 -10.63 1.08
N VAL A 160 -12.39 -9.45 1.64
CA VAL A 160 -13.43 -8.58 2.22
C VAL A 160 -13.67 -7.39 1.31
N THR A 161 -14.75 -7.40 0.55
CA THR A 161 -15.09 -6.27 -0.33
C THR A 161 -15.69 -5.10 0.42
N GLN A 162 -16.35 -5.34 1.56
CA GLN A 162 -17.03 -4.29 2.33
C GLN A 162 -16.04 -3.34 3.02
N VAL A 163 -16.27 -2.04 2.84
CA VAL A 163 -15.67 -0.94 3.62
C VAL A 163 -16.79 -0.29 4.42
N SER A 164 -16.59 -0.07 5.72
CA SER A 164 -17.62 0.48 6.63
C SER A 164 -16.99 1.40 7.67
N ASN A 165 -17.85 2.03 8.49
CA ASN A 165 -17.45 2.97 9.57
C ASN A 165 -16.41 3.99 9.09
N TRP A 166 -16.65 4.58 7.91
CA TRP A 166 -15.75 5.56 7.30
C TRP A 166 -15.85 6.91 8.00
N ASN A 167 -14.73 7.43 8.50
CA ASN A 167 -14.64 8.72 9.17
C ASN A 167 -13.44 9.52 8.64
N THR A 168 -13.62 10.83 8.45
CA THR A 168 -12.59 11.79 7.97
C THR A 168 -12.70 13.12 8.73
N ASP A 169 -12.68 13.05 10.06
CA ASP A 169 -12.79 14.19 10.97
C ASP A 169 -11.49 14.38 11.76
N ASN A 170 -11.22 15.61 12.20
CA ASN A 170 -10.06 15.95 13.05
C ASN A 170 -8.69 15.56 12.45
N ASP A 171 -8.54 15.69 11.12
CA ASP A 171 -7.35 15.24 10.38
C ASP A 171 -7.02 13.74 10.56
N VAL A 172 -8.04 12.92 10.86
CA VAL A 172 -7.93 11.46 11.00
C VAL A 172 -8.87 10.77 10.01
N LEU A 173 -8.31 9.87 9.21
CA LEU A 173 -9.07 8.89 8.43
C LEU A 173 -9.19 7.59 9.22
N SER A 174 -10.37 6.98 9.25
CA SER A 174 -10.51 5.58 9.69
C SER A 174 -11.65 4.86 8.99
N PHE A 175 -11.50 3.54 8.84
CA PHE A 175 -12.55 2.64 8.34
C PHE A 175 -12.23 1.19 8.69
N ASN A 176 -13.22 0.31 8.55
CA ASN A 176 -13.02 -1.14 8.67
C ASN A 176 -13.31 -1.88 7.37
N ARG A 177 -12.61 -3.01 7.22
CA ARG A 177 -12.79 -4.02 6.18
C ARG A 177 -13.57 -5.18 6.75
N GLY A 178 -14.90 -5.07 6.64
CA GLY A 178 -15.84 -5.99 7.30
C GLY A 178 -15.49 -6.17 8.78
N ASN A 179 -15.67 -7.37 9.31
CA ASN A 179 -15.28 -7.68 10.69
C ASN A 179 -13.83 -8.18 10.83
N ARG A 180 -12.97 -7.99 9.81
CA ARG A 180 -11.63 -8.62 9.75
C ARG A 180 -10.48 -7.68 10.06
N GLY A 181 -10.61 -6.41 9.76
CA GLY A 181 -9.57 -5.44 10.06
C GLY A 181 -10.09 -4.01 10.11
N PHE A 182 -9.42 -3.18 10.90
CA PHE A 182 -9.68 -1.76 11.06
C PHE A 182 -8.37 -1.00 10.82
N PHE A 183 -8.45 0.12 10.11
CA PHE A 183 -7.32 0.97 9.78
C PHE A 183 -7.65 2.42 10.15
N ALA A 184 -6.67 3.13 10.71
CA ALA A 184 -6.71 4.56 10.93
C ALA A 184 -5.36 5.21 10.63
N MET A 185 -5.39 6.43 10.12
CA MET A 185 -4.21 7.28 9.93
C MET A 185 -4.53 8.75 10.20
N GLY A 186 -3.54 9.49 10.68
CA GLY A 186 -3.64 10.94 10.91
C GLY A 186 -2.65 11.74 10.06
N LYS A 187 -2.87 13.06 9.94
CA LYS A 187 -1.81 13.98 9.47
C LYS A 187 -0.76 14.23 10.56
N THR A 188 -1.19 14.15 11.81
CA THR A 188 -0.40 14.27 13.04
C THR A 188 -0.85 13.18 14.03
N GLY A 189 -0.18 13.09 15.18
CA GLY A 189 -0.63 12.25 16.29
C GLY A 189 -2.08 12.51 16.71
N PHE A 190 -2.81 11.47 17.09
CA PHE A 190 -4.23 11.55 17.39
C PHE A 190 -4.66 10.57 18.48
N SER A 191 -5.82 10.84 19.10
CA SER A 191 -6.49 9.94 20.04
C SER A 191 -8.00 10.12 19.89
N VAL A 192 -8.68 9.12 19.33
CA VAL A 192 -10.11 9.20 18.99
C VAL A 192 -10.85 7.91 19.33
N THR A 193 -12.11 8.00 19.71
CA THR A 193 -12.98 6.81 19.82
C THR A 193 -13.63 6.52 18.48
N ARG A 194 -13.57 5.26 18.04
CA ARG A 194 -14.13 4.81 16.75
C ARG A 194 -14.89 3.51 16.89
N GLN A 195 -16.00 3.40 16.17
CA GLN A 195 -16.66 2.14 15.88
C GLN A 195 -15.77 1.34 14.93
N THR A 196 -15.25 0.21 15.39
CA THR A 196 -14.27 -0.58 14.64
C THR A 196 -14.92 -1.62 13.75
N GLY A 197 -16.18 -2.00 14.01
CA GLY A 197 -16.83 -3.14 13.37
C GLY A 197 -16.19 -4.50 13.71
N MET A 198 -15.25 -4.53 14.65
CA MET A 198 -14.61 -5.75 15.14
C MET A 198 -15.33 -6.29 16.37
N ALA A 199 -15.21 -7.60 16.63
CA ALA A 199 -15.78 -8.20 17.83
C ALA A 199 -15.07 -7.68 19.10
N PRO A 200 -15.76 -7.65 20.26
CA PRO A 200 -15.14 -7.28 21.52
C PRO A 200 -13.89 -8.11 21.82
N GLY A 201 -12.82 -7.47 22.29
CA GLY A 201 -11.58 -8.15 22.59
C GLY A 201 -10.33 -7.30 22.43
N GLN A 202 -9.17 -7.93 22.63
CA GLN A 202 -7.87 -7.26 22.57
C GLN A 202 -7.08 -7.64 21.31
N TYR A 203 -6.80 -6.63 20.50
CA TYR A 203 -6.10 -6.73 19.23
C TYR A 203 -4.68 -6.15 19.34
N CYS A 204 -3.75 -6.71 18.57
CA CYS A 204 -2.42 -6.13 18.40
C CYS A 204 -2.50 -5.00 17.38
N ASP A 205 -1.93 -3.84 17.71
CA ASP A 205 -1.60 -2.87 16.65
C ASP A 205 -0.48 -3.45 15.77
N LEU A 206 -0.81 -3.63 14.50
CA LEU A 206 0.04 -4.21 13.48
C LEU A 206 1.18 -3.26 13.10
N ILE A 207 0.97 -1.95 13.16
CA ILE A 207 1.99 -0.95 12.78
C ILE A 207 3.17 -1.01 13.74
N SER A 208 2.90 -1.07 15.04
CA SER A 208 3.93 -1.13 16.08
C SER A 208 4.54 -2.51 16.32
N ASP A 209 4.13 -3.54 15.57
CA ASP A 209 4.45 -4.96 15.82
C ASP A 209 3.97 -5.45 17.20
N CYS A 210 2.72 -5.11 17.54
CA CYS A 210 2.05 -5.50 18.78
C CYS A 210 2.65 -4.92 20.08
N LYS A 211 3.49 -3.88 19.99
CA LYS A 211 3.94 -3.13 21.18
C LYS A 211 2.77 -2.47 21.90
N VAL A 212 1.73 -2.07 21.16
CA VAL A 212 0.47 -1.52 21.68
C VAL A 212 -0.68 -2.48 21.40
N LYS A 213 -1.63 -2.51 22.32
CA LYS A 213 -2.88 -3.27 22.22
C LYS A 213 -4.05 -2.30 22.08
N VAL A 214 -5.01 -2.65 21.23
CA VAL A 214 -6.29 -1.95 21.10
C VAL A 214 -7.38 -2.82 21.71
N ASN A 215 -8.13 -2.27 22.67
CA ASN A 215 -9.25 -2.94 23.31
C ASN A 215 -10.55 -2.47 22.64
N VAL A 216 -11.30 -3.41 22.07
CA VAL A 216 -12.63 -3.18 21.51
C VAL A 216 -13.67 -3.59 22.55
N ASP A 217 -14.58 -2.68 22.88
CA ASP A 217 -15.62 -2.88 23.88
C ASP A 217 -16.80 -3.73 23.35
N GLY A 218 -17.78 -3.99 24.23
CA GLY A 218 -18.99 -4.76 23.91
C GLY A 218 -19.85 -4.17 22.78
N SER A 219 -19.69 -2.88 22.49
CA SER A 219 -20.40 -2.14 21.44
C SER A 219 -19.59 -2.03 20.15
N GLY A 220 -18.38 -2.60 20.08
CA GLY A 220 -17.49 -2.53 18.93
C GLY A 220 -16.64 -1.24 18.86
N ASN A 221 -16.73 -0.37 19.86
CA ASN A 221 -15.94 0.87 19.91
C ASN A 221 -14.56 0.60 20.51
N ALA A 222 -13.57 1.39 20.09
CA ALA A 222 -12.24 1.39 20.69
C ALA A 222 -11.65 2.80 20.72
N GLN A 223 -10.81 3.06 21.71
CA GLN A 223 -9.90 4.21 21.69
C GLN A 223 -8.73 3.89 20.75
N ILE A 224 -8.57 4.70 19.71
CA ILE A 224 -7.55 4.55 18.68
C ILE A 224 -6.52 5.66 18.87
N SER A 225 -5.28 5.27 19.14
CA SER A 225 -4.13 6.17 19.24
C SER A 225 -2.87 5.47 18.69
N PRO A 226 -2.08 6.12 17.83
CA PRO A 226 -0.82 5.57 17.33
C PRO A 226 0.17 5.26 18.46
N ALA A 227 0.93 4.19 18.31
CA ALA A 227 2.04 3.86 19.22
C ALA A 227 3.16 4.90 19.15
N ASP A 228 3.37 5.49 17.97
CA ASP A 228 4.29 6.60 17.72
C ASP A 228 3.49 7.76 17.11
N GLN A 229 3.48 8.91 17.80
CA GLN A 229 2.72 10.07 17.36
C GLN A 229 3.34 10.75 16.12
N ASN A 230 4.60 10.43 15.78
CA ASN A 230 5.27 10.88 14.57
C ASN A 230 5.05 9.93 13.37
N ASP A 231 4.51 8.74 13.60
CA ASP A 231 4.09 7.80 12.56
C ASP A 231 2.62 7.43 12.80
N PRO A 232 1.69 8.37 12.55
CA PRO A 232 0.32 8.32 13.07
C PRO A 232 -0.56 7.33 12.31
N PHE A 233 -0.28 6.04 12.51
CA PHE A 233 -0.99 4.92 11.88
C PHE A 233 -1.37 3.89 12.93
N VAL A 234 -2.57 3.33 12.78
CA VAL A 234 -3.03 2.18 13.56
C VAL A 234 -3.71 1.21 12.62
N ALA A 235 -3.35 -0.07 12.74
CA ALA A 235 -4.03 -1.13 11.99
C ALA A 235 -4.20 -2.35 12.87
N ILE A 236 -5.41 -2.88 12.94
CA ILE A 236 -5.71 -4.10 13.71
C ILE A 236 -6.41 -5.12 12.82
N ILE A 237 -6.12 -6.40 13.04
CA ILE A 237 -6.69 -7.53 12.29
C ILE A 237 -7.13 -8.63 13.25
N VAL A 238 -8.12 -9.44 12.88
CA VAL A 238 -8.55 -10.60 13.68
C VAL A 238 -7.41 -11.62 13.86
N ARG A 239 -7.27 -12.16 15.07
CA ARG A 239 -6.23 -13.17 15.39
C ARG A 239 -6.41 -14.42 14.52
N GLY A 240 -5.30 -15.05 14.14
CA GLY A 240 -5.27 -16.28 13.32
C GLY A 240 -4.92 -16.05 11.85
N LEU A 241 -5.05 -14.82 11.34
CA LEU A 241 -4.63 -14.47 9.97
C LEU A 241 -3.15 -14.06 9.88
N ALA A 242 -2.44 -13.92 11.01
CA ALA A 242 -1.02 -13.55 11.03
C ALA A 242 -0.06 -14.71 10.67
N LYS A 243 -0.57 -15.93 10.42
CA LYS A 243 0.25 -17.10 10.03
C LYS A 243 0.51 -17.21 8.53
N TYR A 244 -0.01 -16.30 7.70
CA TYR A 244 0.27 -16.34 6.27
C TYR A 244 1.69 -15.84 6.02
N HIS A 245 2.53 -16.73 5.49
CA HIS A 245 3.76 -16.34 4.82
C HIS A 245 3.41 -15.28 3.78
N ILE A 246 4.00 -14.09 3.90
CA ILE A 246 3.95 -13.11 2.83
C ILE A 246 4.76 -13.72 1.69
N ASN A 247 4.09 -14.31 0.71
CA ASN A 247 4.71 -14.60 -0.58
C ASN A 247 4.87 -13.28 -1.31
N VAL A 248 5.96 -12.57 -0.97
CA VAL A 248 6.47 -11.46 -1.76
C VAL A 248 6.89 -12.06 -3.11
N ALA A 249 6.06 -11.91 -4.13
CA ALA A 249 6.45 -12.32 -5.47
C ALA A 249 7.33 -11.19 -6.04
N TYR A 250 8.63 -11.41 -6.08
CA TYR A 250 9.51 -10.57 -6.89
C TYR A 250 9.17 -10.84 -8.36
N GLN A 251 8.67 -9.84 -9.08
CA GLN A 251 8.46 -9.96 -10.51
C GLN A 251 9.44 -9.03 -11.20
N TYR A 252 10.49 -9.61 -11.77
CA TYR A 252 11.40 -8.93 -12.68
C TYR A 252 10.64 -8.76 -14.00
N ILE A 253 10.28 -7.52 -14.36
CA ILE A 253 9.79 -7.22 -15.70
C ILE A 253 11.00 -6.81 -16.52
N SER A 254 11.59 -7.79 -17.21
CA SER A 254 12.54 -7.56 -18.28
C SER A 254 11.76 -7.36 -19.57
N VAL A 255 11.54 -6.10 -19.97
CA VAL A 255 11.29 -5.82 -21.39
C VAL A 255 12.66 -5.91 -22.06
N ALA A 256 12.80 -6.79 -23.04
CA ALA A 256 14.06 -7.05 -23.73
C ALA A 256 14.51 -5.81 -24.52
N LEU A 257 15.29 -4.96 -23.87
CA LEU A 257 16.30 -4.12 -24.48
C LEU A 257 17.64 -4.50 -23.83
N PRO A 258 18.75 -4.54 -24.58
CA PRO A 258 19.96 -5.24 -24.16
C PRO A 258 20.50 -4.64 -22.85
N GLN A 259 20.49 -5.47 -21.80
CA GLN A 259 20.97 -5.22 -20.44
C GLN A 259 20.36 -4.00 -19.71
N GLN A 260 19.51 -4.25 -18.70
CA GLN A 260 19.85 -3.99 -17.28
C GLN A 260 18.66 -4.21 -16.32
N TRP A 261 19.04 -4.53 -15.08
CA TRP A 261 18.29 -5.15 -13.99
C TRP A 261 17.30 -4.20 -13.28
N ARG A 262 16.10 -4.70 -12.95
CA ARG A 262 15.06 -3.98 -12.20
C ARG A 262 14.41 -4.88 -11.14
N LEU A 263 14.29 -4.43 -9.89
CA LEU A 263 13.60 -5.16 -8.83
C LEU A 263 12.23 -4.51 -8.59
N SER A 264 11.14 -5.16 -9.01
CA SER A 264 9.78 -4.76 -8.65
C SER A 264 9.19 -5.82 -7.72
N ILE A 265 8.64 -5.36 -6.60
CA ILE A 265 7.97 -6.22 -5.62
C ILE A 265 6.47 -6.25 -5.92
N THR A 266 5.97 -7.41 -6.34
CA THR A 266 4.55 -7.67 -6.59
C THR A 266 3.99 -8.47 -5.41
N VAL A 267 3.06 -7.91 -4.64
CA VAL A 267 2.45 -8.65 -3.52
C VAL A 267 1.29 -9.47 -4.03
N LYS A 268 1.50 -10.79 -4.22
CA LYS A 268 0.45 -11.71 -4.66
C LYS A 268 -0.13 -12.47 -3.46
N ALA A 269 -1.31 -12.07 -2.98
CA ALA A 269 -2.02 -12.82 -1.95
C ALA A 269 -2.73 -14.03 -2.60
N ARG A 270 -2.35 -15.25 -2.22
CA ARG A 270 -3.12 -16.47 -2.54
C ARG A 270 -3.64 -17.05 -1.23
N ALA A 271 -4.96 -17.08 -1.05
CA ALA A 271 -5.57 -17.81 0.05
C ALA A 271 -5.42 -19.31 -0.21
N ALA A 272 -4.59 -20.01 0.56
CA ALA A 272 -4.61 -21.47 0.61
C ALA A 272 -5.54 -21.89 1.74
N SER A 273 -6.71 -22.44 1.42
CA SER A 273 -7.57 -23.12 2.38
C SER A 273 -6.99 -24.49 2.68
N SER A 274 -6.29 -24.65 3.80
CA SER A 274 -6.14 -25.97 4.43
C SER A 274 -7.21 -26.08 5.50
N ILE A 275 -8.25 -26.86 5.19
CA ILE A 275 -9.20 -27.37 6.16
C ILE A 275 -8.48 -28.52 6.87
N ASN A 276 -7.92 -28.27 8.05
CA ASN A 276 -7.61 -29.37 8.96
C ASN A 276 -8.85 -29.59 9.84
N ARG A 277 -9.55 -30.69 9.56
CA ARG A 277 -10.60 -31.23 10.45
C ARG A 277 -9.94 -31.74 11.74
N PRO A 278 -10.60 -31.59 12.90
CA PRO A 278 -10.07 -32.08 14.16
C PRO A 278 -10.25 -33.59 14.30
N TYR A 279 -9.21 -34.26 14.78
CA TYR A 279 -9.34 -35.31 15.80
C TYR A 279 -8.84 -34.71 17.11
#